data_AF-A0A947SAW1-F1
#
_entry.id   AF-A0A947SAW1-F1
#
_cell.length_a   1.000
_cell.length_b   1.000
_cell.length_c   1.000
_cell.angle_alpha   90.00
_cell.angle_beta   90.00
_cell.angle_gamma   90.00
#
_symmetry.space_group_name_H-M   'P 1'
#
loop_
_entity.id
_entity.type
_entity.pdbx_description
1 polymer ?
#
loop_
_entity_poly.entity_id
_entity_poly.type
_entity_poly.pdbx_seq_one_letter_code
_entity_poly.pdbx_strand_id
1 'polypeptide(L)'
;MLKESNFIGQVNNQDADQEKKEKEIFNTTEFRNALDQGSLFQAENFLQNVANNSDQFPQYDERWVDHRQRELFQAFYQAEDWSGAKRLVEATKDERSKDGRKKRLQELSGMKYEEI
;
A
#
# COMPACT_ATOMS: atom_id res chain seq x y z
N MET A 1 -15.93 -62.42 -22.67
CA MET A 1 -15.95 -61.55 -23.88
C MET A 1 -16.13 -60.12 -23.42
N LEU A 2 -15.15 -59.27 -23.76
CA LEU A 2 -15.20 -57.79 -23.94
C LEU A 2 -15.73 -56.94 -22.76
N LYS A 3 -15.14 -55.83 -22.31
CA LYS A 3 -13.86 -55.12 -22.53
C LYS A 3 -13.82 -54.01 -21.46
N GLU A 4 -12.63 -53.66 -21.02
CA GLU A 4 -12.27 -52.54 -20.13
C GLU A 4 -12.76 -51.18 -20.66
N SER A 5 -12.92 -50.19 -19.77
CA SER A 5 -12.51 -48.78 -20.00
C SER A 5 -12.60 -47.91 -18.72
N ASN A 6 -11.41 -47.58 -18.16
CA ASN A 6 -10.90 -46.32 -17.58
C ASN A 6 -11.89 -45.20 -17.18
N PHE A 7 -11.88 -44.69 -15.94
CA PHE A 7 -10.89 -43.82 -15.25
C PHE A 7 -10.96 -42.32 -15.64
N ILE A 8 -10.88 -41.50 -14.59
CA ILE A 8 -10.65 -40.04 -14.46
C ILE A 8 -11.87 -39.11 -14.39
N GLY A 9 -11.95 -38.44 -13.25
CA GLY A 9 -12.69 -37.19 -13.09
C GLY A 9 -12.78 -36.72 -11.65
N GLN A 10 -11.68 -36.71 -10.88
CA GLN A 10 -11.62 -35.90 -9.65
C GLN A 10 -11.79 -34.44 -10.07
N VAL A 11 -12.95 -33.87 -9.79
CA VAL A 11 -13.20 -32.44 -9.94
C VAL A 11 -12.59 -31.78 -8.70
N ASN A 12 -11.31 -31.44 -8.79
CA ASN A 12 -10.67 -30.53 -7.84
C ASN A 12 -11.33 -29.17 -8.02
N ASN A 13 -12.23 -28.80 -7.11
CA ASN A 13 -12.65 -27.41 -6.93
C ASN A 13 -11.47 -26.64 -6.34
N GLN A 14 -10.57 -26.22 -7.23
CA GLN A 14 -9.57 -25.18 -6.98
C GLN A 14 -9.81 -24.03 -7.95
N ASP A 15 -11.01 -23.47 -7.89
CA ASP A 15 -11.37 -22.15 -8.39
C ASP A 15 -12.10 -21.50 -7.20
N ALA A 16 -11.77 -20.34 -6.64
CA ALA A 16 -10.91 -19.26 -7.09
C ALA A 16 -10.46 -18.49 -5.85
N ASP A 17 -9.15 -18.46 -5.61
CA ASP A 17 -8.51 -17.30 -5.00
C ASP A 17 -7.26 -17.08 -5.85
N GLN A 18 -7.47 -16.35 -6.94
CA GLN A 18 -6.38 -15.76 -7.70
C GLN A 18 -5.60 -14.88 -6.72
N GLU A 19 -4.44 -15.38 -6.27
CA GLU A 19 -3.36 -14.53 -5.79
C GLU A 19 -3.20 -13.40 -6.81
N LYS A 20 -3.75 -12.22 -6.48
CA LYS A 20 -3.33 -10.96 -7.09
C LYS A 20 -1.84 -10.90 -6.77
N LYS A 21 -0.99 -11.36 -7.71
CA LYS A 21 0.44 -11.06 -7.68
C LYS A 21 0.54 -9.54 -7.58
N GLU A 22 0.80 -9.07 -6.37
CA GLU A 22 0.96 -7.66 -6.09
C GLU A 22 2.09 -7.17 -6.99
N LYS A 23 1.77 -6.27 -7.91
CA LYS A 23 2.80 -5.71 -8.79
C LYS A 23 3.66 -4.82 -7.92
N GLU A 24 4.89 -5.25 -7.70
CA GLU A 24 5.90 -4.45 -7.03
C GLU A 24 6.13 -3.16 -7.84
N ILE A 25 6.22 -2.04 -7.12
CA ILE A 25 6.40 -0.70 -7.70
C ILE A 25 7.89 -0.38 -7.63
N PHE A 26 8.46 0.03 -8.76
CA PHE A 26 9.90 0.30 -8.89
C PHE A 26 10.22 1.76 -9.20
N ASN A 27 9.23 2.58 -9.55
CA ASN A 27 9.44 3.96 -9.98
C ASN A 27 8.26 4.90 -9.66
N THR A 28 8.48 6.21 -9.87
CA THR A 28 7.48 7.25 -9.59
C THR A 28 6.22 7.13 -10.44
N THR A 29 6.31 6.64 -11.68
CA THR A 29 5.16 6.46 -12.56
C THR A 29 4.25 5.35 -12.06
N GLU A 30 4.84 4.22 -11.68
CA GLU A 30 4.11 3.10 -11.08
C GLU A 30 3.51 3.47 -9.72
N PHE A 31 4.22 4.28 -8.93
CA PHE A 31 3.66 4.84 -7.68
C PHE A 31 2.38 5.63 -7.96
N ARG A 32 2.38 6.53 -8.95
CA ARG A 32 1.17 7.29 -9.32
C ARG A 32 0.05 6.39 -9.81
N ASN A 33 0.36 5.44 -10.68
CA ASN A 33 -0.63 4.47 -11.16
C ASN A 33 -1.25 3.68 -10.00
N ALA A 34 -0.46 3.33 -8.98
CA ALA A 34 -0.96 2.63 -7.81
C ALA A 34 -1.91 3.49 -6.96
N LEU A 35 -1.65 4.81 -6.83
CA LEU A 35 -2.60 5.72 -6.20
C LEU A 35 -3.91 5.78 -6.98
N ASP A 36 -3.84 5.94 -8.30
CA ASP A 36 -5.02 6.06 -9.18
C ASP A 36 -5.86 4.76 -9.19
N GLN A 37 -5.22 3.61 -9.03
CA GLN A 37 -5.87 2.29 -9.01
C GLN A 37 -6.28 1.83 -7.61
N GLY A 38 -6.07 2.65 -6.57
CA GLY A 38 -6.36 2.28 -5.18
C GLY A 38 -5.47 1.15 -4.63
N SER A 39 -4.32 0.88 -5.26
CA SER A 39 -3.35 -0.12 -4.82
C SER A 39 -2.43 0.46 -3.73
N LEU A 40 -3.04 0.97 -2.65
CA LEU A 40 -2.39 1.84 -1.67
C LEU A 40 -1.32 1.12 -0.84
N PHE A 41 -1.50 -0.18 -0.55
CA PHE A 41 -0.50 -0.98 0.16
C PHE A 41 0.82 -1.10 -0.61
N GLN A 42 0.75 -1.28 -1.94
CA GLN A 42 1.94 -1.34 -2.79
C GLN A 42 2.66 0.02 -2.82
N ALA A 43 1.88 1.10 -2.94
CA ALA A 43 2.39 2.46 -2.89
C ALA A 43 3.06 2.78 -1.54
N GLU A 44 2.48 2.32 -0.42
CA GLU A 44 3.04 2.38 0.92
C GLU A 44 4.39 1.67 1.00
N ASN A 45 4.45 0.40 0.58
CA ASN A 45 5.67 -0.41 0.62
C ASN A 45 6.80 0.23 -0.18
N PHE A 46 6.50 0.75 -1.39
CA PHE A 46 7.49 1.45 -2.20
C PHE A 46 8.05 2.69 -1.49
N LEU A 47 7.19 3.54 -0.94
CA LEU A 47 7.65 4.75 -0.24
C LEU A 47 8.43 4.43 1.03
N GLN A 48 8.02 3.42 1.80
CA GLN A 48 8.77 2.97 2.96
C GLN A 48 10.14 2.42 2.56
N ASN A 49 10.21 1.65 1.47
CA ASN A 49 11.47 1.14 0.95
C ASN A 49 12.42 2.28 0.55
N VAL A 50 11.91 3.28 -0.20
CA VAL A 50 12.69 4.47 -0.58
C VAL A 50 13.15 5.25 0.66
N ALA A 51 12.25 5.49 1.61
CA ALA A 51 12.56 6.24 2.83
C ALA A 51 13.59 5.53 3.72
N ASN A 52 13.57 4.19 3.77
CA ASN A 52 14.44 3.38 4.62
C ASN A 52 15.80 3.06 3.98
N ASN A 53 15.89 3.09 2.66
CA ASN A 53 17.10 2.76 1.90
C ASN A 53 17.56 3.96 1.05
N SER A 54 17.61 5.16 1.63
CA SER A 54 17.96 6.41 0.92
C SER A 54 19.26 6.32 0.14
N ASP A 55 20.26 5.58 0.64
CA ASP A 55 21.54 5.37 -0.03
C ASP A 55 21.42 4.59 -1.35
N GLN A 56 20.40 3.74 -1.47
CA GLN A 56 20.11 2.96 -2.68
C GLN A 56 19.26 3.76 -3.69
N PHE A 57 18.64 4.85 -3.24
CA PHE A 57 17.77 5.71 -4.05
C PHE A 57 18.23 7.18 -4.01
N PRO A 58 19.48 7.50 -4.39
CA PRO A 58 20.04 8.85 -4.26
C PRO A 58 19.30 9.91 -5.09
N GLN A 59 18.47 9.50 -6.06
CA GLN A 59 17.60 10.38 -6.84
C GLN A 59 16.37 10.90 -6.06
N TYR A 60 16.05 10.32 -4.90
CA TYR A 60 14.89 10.69 -4.09
C TYR A 60 15.37 11.31 -2.77
N ASP A 61 15.27 12.62 -2.67
CA ASP A 61 15.58 13.33 -1.43
C ASP A 61 14.43 13.26 -0.41
N GLU A 62 14.70 13.70 0.82
CA GLU A 62 13.71 13.70 1.90
C GLU A 62 12.46 14.53 1.56
N ARG A 63 12.63 15.62 0.82
CA ARG A 63 11.52 16.49 0.40
C ARG A 63 10.61 15.78 -0.59
N TRP A 64 11.18 15.02 -1.52
CA TRP A 64 10.45 14.19 -2.45
C TRP A 64 9.65 13.13 -1.69
N VAL A 65 10.28 12.43 -0.75
CA VAL A 65 9.60 11.42 0.09
C VAL A 65 8.43 12.05 0.84
N ASP A 66 8.65 13.18 1.50
CA ASP A 66 7.58 13.87 2.24
C ASP A 66 6.40 14.25 1.33
N HIS A 67 6.68 14.78 0.13
CA HIS A 67 5.64 15.09 -0.84
C HIS A 67 4.83 13.85 -1.26
N ARG A 68 5.49 12.71 -1.51
CA ARG A 68 4.79 11.46 -1.87
C ARG A 68 4.00 10.87 -0.70
N GLN A 69 4.51 10.98 0.52
CA GLN A 69 3.76 10.59 1.71
C GLN A 69 2.49 11.45 1.89
N ARG A 70 2.49 12.72 1.48
CA ARG A 70 1.25 13.53 1.49
C ARG A 70 0.22 13.03 0.46
N GLU A 71 0.67 12.68 -0.74
CA GLU A 71 -0.21 12.11 -1.77
C GLU A 71 -0.81 10.78 -1.32
N LEU A 72 0.01 9.88 -0.78
CA LEU A 72 -0.46 8.60 -0.27
C LEU A 72 -1.42 8.76 0.93
N PHE A 73 -1.13 9.71 1.84
CA PHE A 73 -2.04 10.02 2.95
C PHE A 73 -3.41 10.48 2.45
N GLN A 74 -3.42 11.36 1.45
CA GLN A 74 -4.66 11.84 0.83
C GLN A 74 -5.42 10.69 0.15
N ALA A 75 -4.73 9.75 -0.47
CA ALA A 75 -5.34 8.58 -1.09
C ALA A 75 -5.96 7.63 -0.04
N PHE A 76 -5.27 7.37 1.07
CA PHE A 76 -5.85 6.60 2.20
C PHE A 76 -7.08 7.29 2.78
N TYR A 77 -7.04 8.61 2.94
CA TYR A 77 -8.20 9.39 3.38
C TYR A 77 -9.39 9.24 2.42
N GLN A 78 -9.17 9.37 1.10
CA GLN A 78 -10.23 9.22 0.10
C GLN A 78 -10.83 7.81 0.06
N ALA A 79 -10.03 6.79 0.40
CA ALA A 79 -10.48 5.41 0.53
C ALA A 79 -11.10 5.10 1.91
N GLU A 80 -11.16 6.08 2.83
CA GLU A 80 -11.55 5.91 4.24
C GLU A 80 -10.74 4.81 4.97
N ASP A 81 -9.52 4.53 4.50
CA ASP A 81 -8.59 3.59 5.13
C ASP A 81 -7.77 4.31 6.21
N TRP A 82 -8.41 4.54 7.35
CA TRP A 82 -7.83 5.23 8.49
C TRP A 82 -6.62 4.50 9.07
N SER A 83 -6.69 3.17 9.13
CA SER A 83 -5.59 2.34 9.64
C SER A 83 -4.38 2.39 8.69
N GLY A 84 -4.59 2.42 7.37
CA GLY A 84 -3.53 2.68 6.38
C GLY A 84 -2.91 4.06 6.52
N ALA A 85 -3.74 5.09 6.66
CA ALA A 85 -3.25 6.45 6.92
C ALA A 85 -2.42 6.51 8.22
N LYS A 86 -2.84 5.81 9.29
CA LYS A 86 -2.08 5.74 10.56
C LYS A 86 -0.73 5.07 10.40
N ARG A 87 -0.64 3.92 9.69
CA ARG A 87 0.66 3.26 9.43
C ARG A 87 1.63 4.20 8.71
N LEU A 88 1.14 4.95 7.73
CA LEU A 88 1.93 5.95 7.02
C LEU A 88 2.43 7.09 7.93
N VAL A 89 1.58 7.56 8.85
CA VAL A 89 1.97 8.59 9.85
C VAL A 89 3.08 8.05 10.74
N GLU A 90 2.93 6.86 11.29
CA GLU A 90 3.95 6.22 12.14
C GLU A 90 5.28 6.01 11.40
N ALA A 91 5.22 5.65 10.11
CA ALA A 91 6.39 5.46 9.26
C ALA A 91 7.05 6.77 8.79
N THR A 92 6.46 7.94 9.05
CA THR A 92 7.07 9.23 8.71
C THR A 92 8.28 9.50 9.61
N LYS A 93 9.46 9.75 9.03
CA LYS A 93 10.69 10.02 9.82
C LYS A 93 10.78 11.44 10.35
N ASP A 94 10.32 12.42 9.56
CA ASP A 94 10.33 13.82 9.99
C ASP A 94 9.23 14.07 11.03
N GLU A 95 9.63 14.39 12.27
CA GLU A 95 8.72 14.55 13.40
C GLU A 95 7.73 15.70 13.20
N ARG A 96 8.15 16.80 12.58
CA ARG A 96 7.25 17.92 12.29
C ARG A 96 6.13 17.50 11.33
N SER A 97 6.48 16.76 10.30
CA SER A 97 5.53 16.27 9.31
C SER A 97 4.65 15.16 9.88
N LYS A 98 5.19 14.28 10.73
CA LYS A 98 4.44 13.28 11.50
C LYS A 98 3.38 13.94 12.37
N ASP A 99 3.76 14.92 13.19
CA ASP A 99 2.84 15.67 14.05
C ASP A 99 1.72 16.34 13.25
N GLY A 100 2.08 16.96 12.12
CA GLY A 100 1.13 17.58 11.20
C GLY A 100 0.11 16.57 10.66
N ARG A 101 0.59 15.41 10.18
CA ARG A 101 -0.29 14.34 9.67
C ARG A 101 -1.12 13.68 10.77
N LYS A 102 -0.58 13.48 11.98
CA LYS A 102 -1.32 12.95 13.15
C LYS A 102 -2.50 13.84 13.51
N LYS A 103 -2.30 15.16 13.58
CA LYS A 103 -3.39 16.13 13.82
C LYS A 103 -4.41 16.04 12.69
N ARG A 104 -3.95 16.05 11.45
CA ARG A 104 -4.84 15.99 10.28
C ARG A 104 -5.66 14.71 10.23
N LEU A 105 -5.07 13.56 10.60
CA LEU A 105 -5.77 12.28 10.61
C LEU A 105 -6.92 12.27 11.62
N GLN A 106 -6.71 12.78 12.83
CA GLN A 106 -7.77 12.91 13.84
C GLN A 106 -8.89 13.84 13.39
N GLU A 107 -8.55 14.97 12.78
CA GLU A 107 -9.54 15.91 12.22
C GLU A 107 -10.41 15.25 11.14
N LEU A 108 -9.79 14.49 10.25
CA LEU A 108 -10.47 13.87 9.11
C LEU A 108 -11.29 12.65 9.51
N SER A 109 -10.80 11.83 10.44
CA SER A 109 -11.47 10.61 10.88
C SER A 109 -12.55 10.86 11.94
N GLY A 110 -12.46 11.97 12.68
CA GLY A 110 -13.31 12.24 13.84
C GLY A 110 -13.03 11.36 15.06
N MET A 111 -11.97 10.55 15.01
CA MET A 111 -11.55 9.63 16.07
C MET A 111 -10.30 10.15 16.77
N LYS A 112 -10.06 9.74 18.02
CA LYS A 112 -8.73 9.97 18.62
C LYS A 112 -7.71 9.11 17.90
N TYR A 113 -6.48 9.60 17.80
CA TYR A 113 -5.44 8.89 17.06
C TYR A 113 -5.17 7.48 17.59
N GLU A 114 -5.31 7.29 18.90
CA GLU A 114 -5.13 6.03 19.59
C GLU A 114 -6.26 5.02 19.28
N GLU A 115 -7.42 5.50 18.82
CA GLU A 115 -8.62 4.70 18.50
C GLU A 115 -8.69 4.28 17.01
N ILE A 116 -7.77 4.80 16.18
CA ILE A 116 -7.62 4.48 14.74
C ILE A 116 -6.86 3.18 14.51
#